data_AF-A0A2V5MPW9-F1
#
_entry.id   AF-A0A2V5MPW9-F1
#
_cell.length_a   1.000
_cell.length_b   1.000
_cell.length_c   1.000
_cell.angle_alpha   90.00
_cell.angle_beta   90.00
_cell.angle_gamma   90.00
#
_symmetry.space_group_name_H-M   'P 1'
#
loop_
_entity.id
_entity.type
_entity.pdbx_description
1 polymer ?
#
loop_
_entity_poly.entity_id
_entity_poly.type
_entity_poly.pdbx_seq_one_letter_code
_entity_poly.pdbx_strand_id
1 'polypeptide(L)'
;MKTIEPILIGLAITAAVLSEMGCGRSGPGPQREAEKATMTRVDVAAMKLVPDGHFLVNLQSAGSERLLNFQVQDNGARCVNSSDPRLKGLQGKFQPIGNGVFLIVFQNPNHTASQFWVFRNDGSAAIKEVPDRGEQQNAIPVTDDSLELPKRTP
;
A
#
# COMPACT_ATOMS: atom_id res chain seq x y z
N MET A 1 -44.57 -25.23 -12.64
CA MET A 1 -44.59 -24.93 -14.08
C MET A 1 -45.51 -23.75 -14.34
N LYS A 2 -44.95 -22.55 -14.54
CA LYS A 2 -45.60 -21.44 -15.26
C LYS A 2 -44.48 -20.68 -15.99
N THR A 3 -44.57 -20.73 -17.31
CA THR A 3 -43.63 -20.22 -18.30
C THR A 3 -43.90 -18.73 -18.52
N ILE A 4 -42.87 -17.90 -18.50
CA ILE A 4 -42.95 -16.50 -18.96
C ILE A 4 -41.76 -16.30 -19.90
N GLU A 5 -42.10 -16.17 -21.19
CA GLU A 5 -41.18 -15.86 -22.28
C GLU A 5 -41.19 -14.35 -22.60
N PRO A 6 -40.17 -13.85 -23.33
CA PRO A 6 -39.66 -12.48 -23.21
C PRO A 6 -40.28 -11.50 -24.22
N ILE A 7 -40.34 -10.22 -23.86
CA ILE A 7 -40.70 -9.14 -24.79
C ILE A 7 -39.43 -8.58 -25.42
N LEU A 8 -39.31 -8.83 -26.72
CA LEU A 8 -38.33 -8.31 -27.66
C LEU A 8 -38.90 -7.02 -28.28
N ILE A 9 -38.29 -5.87 -28.02
CA ILE A 9 -38.47 -4.60 -28.74
C ILE A 9 -37.06 -3.99 -28.78
N GLY A 10 -36.46 -3.54 -29.86
CA GLY A 10 -36.89 -3.24 -31.22
C GLY A 10 -35.82 -2.28 -31.75
N LEU A 11 -35.28 -2.61 -32.92
CA LEU A 11 -34.14 -2.00 -33.59
C LEU A 11 -34.42 -0.54 -34.04
N ALA A 12 -33.44 0.37 -33.94
CA ALA A 12 -33.33 1.50 -34.87
C ALA A 12 -31.88 1.97 -35.03
N ILE A 13 -31.42 1.90 -36.28
CA ILE A 13 -30.11 2.26 -36.81
C ILE A 13 -30.18 3.71 -37.31
N THR A 14 -29.15 4.52 -37.06
CA THR A 14 -28.73 5.66 -37.93
C THR A 14 -27.34 6.08 -37.48
N ALA A 15 -26.28 5.77 -38.24
CA ALA A 15 -25.77 6.43 -39.45
C ALA A 15 -24.64 7.43 -39.10
N ALA A 16 -23.49 7.18 -39.73
CA ALA A 16 -22.22 7.85 -39.54
C ALA A 16 -22.21 9.28 -40.11
N VAL A 17 -21.42 10.16 -39.50
CA VAL A 17 -20.88 11.35 -40.15
C VAL A 17 -19.36 11.33 -39.95
N LEU A 18 -18.65 11.25 -41.07
CA LEU A 18 -17.20 11.43 -41.22
C LEU A 18 -16.89 12.91 -41.52
N SER A 19 -15.60 13.23 -41.38
CA SER A 19 -14.88 14.49 -41.71
C SER A 19 -14.72 15.40 -40.49
N GLU A 20 -13.53 15.90 -40.14
CA GLU A 20 -12.45 16.39 -41.00
C GLU A 20 -11.03 16.12 -40.46
N MET A 21 -10.09 16.03 -41.41
CA MET A 21 -8.66 16.08 -41.19
C MET A 21 -8.26 17.45 -40.63
N GLY A 22 -7.42 17.45 -39.59
CA GLY A 22 -6.71 18.63 -39.12
C GLY A 22 -5.30 18.27 -38.67
N CYS A 23 -4.37 18.20 -39.64
CA CYS A 23 -2.94 18.25 -39.35
C CYS A 23 -2.61 19.66 -38.82
N GLY A 24 -2.27 19.76 -37.54
CA GLY A 24 -1.82 20.99 -36.92
C GLY A 24 -0.87 20.73 -35.77
N ARG A 25 0.43 20.68 -36.06
CA ARG A 25 1.52 20.80 -35.07
C ARG A 25 1.35 22.10 -34.28
N SER A 26 1.37 22.03 -32.95
CA SER A 26 1.79 23.14 -32.08
C SER A 26 2.04 22.66 -30.65
N GLY A 27 3.31 22.72 -30.22
CA GLY A 27 3.70 22.92 -28.82
C GLY A 27 4.03 21.68 -27.99
N PRO A 28 5.20 21.63 -27.32
CA PRO A 28 5.42 20.73 -26.21
C PRO A 28 4.55 21.23 -25.04
N GLY A 29 3.45 20.54 -24.79
CA GLY A 29 2.65 20.74 -23.57
C GLY A 29 3.51 20.48 -22.33
N PRO A 30 3.24 21.19 -21.22
CA PRO A 30 4.14 21.27 -20.08
C PRO A 30 4.40 19.87 -19.53
N GLN A 31 5.67 19.67 -19.16
CA GLN A 31 6.13 18.58 -18.32
C GLN A 31 5.06 18.31 -17.25
N ARG A 32 4.54 17.08 -17.23
CA ARG A 32 4.06 16.49 -15.98
C ARG A 32 5.24 16.59 -15.03
N GLU A 33 5.27 17.66 -14.24
CA GLU A 33 6.06 17.75 -13.03
C GLU A 33 5.82 16.43 -12.33
N ALA A 34 6.90 15.65 -12.22
CA ALA A 34 6.94 14.57 -11.27
C ALA A 34 6.49 15.18 -9.95
N GLU A 35 5.29 14.82 -9.50
CA GLU A 35 4.84 15.07 -8.14
C GLU A 35 5.90 14.42 -7.25
N LYS A 36 6.86 15.24 -6.86
CA LYS A 36 7.86 14.93 -5.86
C LYS A 36 7.03 14.68 -4.62
N ALA A 37 6.77 13.41 -4.32
CA ALA A 37 5.98 12.95 -3.19
C ALA A 37 6.48 13.70 -1.96
N THR A 38 5.78 14.78 -1.62
CA THR A 38 6.13 15.60 -0.48
C THR A 38 5.54 14.83 0.68
N MET A 39 6.33 13.87 1.19
CA MET A 39 5.98 13.11 2.38
C MET A 39 5.59 14.12 3.45
N THR A 40 4.29 14.19 3.72
CA THR A 40 3.74 15.17 4.64
C THR A 40 4.26 14.79 6.02
N ARG A 41 4.96 15.71 6.67
CA ARG A 41 5.52 15.45 8.00
C ARG A 41 4.39 15.04 8.95
N VAL A 42 4.55 13.90 9.59
CA VAL A 42 3.58 13.35 10.55
C VAL A 42 3.87 13.90 11.94
N ASP A 43 2.85 14.40 12.63
CA ASP A 43 2.95 14.73 14.06
C ASP A 43 2.81 13.45 14.90
N VAL A 44 3.96 12.83 15.19
CA VAL A 44 4.08 11.53 15.87
C VAL A 44 3.46 11.55 17.27
N ALA A 45 3.56 12.67 18.01
CA ALA A 45 3.04 12.76 19.37
C ALA A 45 1.50 12.73 19.41
N ALA A 46 0.85 13.24 18.37
CA ALA A 46 -0.60 13.28 18.25
C ALA A 46 -1.21 12.06 17.52
N MET A 47 -0.39 11.13 17.03
CA MET A 47 -0.87 9.97 16.27
C MET A 47 -1.79 9.08 17.08
N LYS A 48 -3.01 8.87 16.56
CA LYS A 48 -3.99 7.91 17.09
C LYS A 48 -4.19 6.70 16.19
N LEU A 49 -3.87 6.85 14.91
CA LEU A 49 -4.02 5.84 13.87
C LEU A 49 -2.75 5.83 13.01
N VAL A 50 -2.44 4.67 12.44
CA VAL A 50 -1.43 4.57 11.39
C VAL A 50 -2.01 5.17 10.10
N PRO A 51 -1.23 5.99 9.35
CA PRO A 51 -1.69 6.54 8.07
C PRO A 51 -2.04 5.43 7.08
N ASP A 52 -3.13 5.62 6.34
CA ASP A 52 -3.49 4.73 5.24
C ASP A 52 -2.45 4.81 4.12
N GLY A 53 -2.25 3.70 3.42
CA GLY A 53 -1.32 3.60 2.30
C GLY A 53 -0.49 2.33 2.30
N HIS A 54 0.49 2.27 1.40
CA HIS A 54 1.39 1.14 1.30
C HIS A 54 2.67 1.36 2.11
N PHE A 55 3.12 0.31 2.77
CA PHE A 55 4.38 0.28 3.51
C PHE A 55 5.23 -0.89 3.02
N LEU A 56 6.40 -0.57 2.47
CA LEU A 56 7.43 -1.56 2.19
C LEU A 56 8.20 -1.84 3.48
N VAL A 57 8.19 -3.09 3.90
CA VAL A 57 8.80 -3.59 5.12
C VAL A 57 9.96 -4.49 4.76
N ASN A 58 11.13 -4.23 5.34
CA ASN A 58 12.23 -5.18 5.38
C ASN A 58 12.21 -5.92 6.72
N LEU A 59 11.88 -7.21 6.68
CA LEU A 59 11.96 -8.12 7.83
C LEU A 59 13.27 -8.89 7.77
N GLN A 60 14.06 -8.78 8.83
CA GLN A 60 15.19 -9.66 9.10
C GLN A 60 14.74 -10.75 10.07
N SER A 61 14.94 -12.02 9.69
CA SER A 61 14.71 -13.17 10.58
C SER A 61 15.64 -14.31 10.20
N ALA A 62 16.35 -14.85 11.20
CA ALA A 62 17.36 -15.90 11.03
C ALA A 62 18.44 -15.55 9.97
N GLY A 63 18.85 -14.28 9.91
CA GLY A 63 19.86 -13.79 8.97
C GLY A 63 19.38 -13.66 7.51
N SER A 64 18.12 -13.96 7.21
CA SER A 64 17.53 -13.73 5.89
C SER A 64 16.68 -12.47 5.88
N GLU A 65 16.89 -11.63 4.87
CA GLU A 65 16.03 -10.48 4.58
C GLU A 65 14.80 -10.90 3.78
N ARG A 66 13.66 -10.33 4.10
CA ARG A 66 12.39 -10.53 3.39
C ARG A 66 11.72 -9.18 3.19
N LEU A 67 11.28 -8.93 1.97
CA LEU A 67 10.53 -7.72 1.63
C LEU A 67 9.05 -8.04 1.62
N LEU A 68 8.27 -7.22 2.32
CA LEU A 68 6.83 -7.33 2.41
C LEU A 68 6.21 -5.97 2.09
N ASN A 69 5.15 -5.95 1.31
CA ASN A 69 4.32 -4.77 1.14
C ASN A 69 3.03 -4.94 1.93
N PHE A 70 2.78 -4.03 2.88
CA PHE A 70 1.53 -3.96 3.63
C PHE A 70 0.67 -2.83 3.11
N GLN A 71 -0.57 -3.14 2.73
CA GLN A 71 -1.62 -2.13 2.63
C GLN A 71 -2.16 -1.86 4.03
N VAL A 72 -2.10 -0.61 4.45
CA VAL A 72 -2.77 -0.10 5.64
C VAL A 72 -4.05 0.63 5.23
N GLN A 73 -5.15 0.30 5.90
CA GLN A 73 -6.44 0.96 5.73
C GLN A 73 -7.23 0.86 7.03
N ASP A 74 -7.81 1.96 7.49
CA ASP A 74 -8.64 2.02 8.71
C ASP A 74 -7.93 1.42 9.93
N ASN A 75 -6.62 1.67 10.04
CA ASN A 75 -5.73 1.15 11.09
C ASN A 75 -5.58 -0.39 11.10
N GLY A 76 -6.07 -1.07 10.06
CA GLY A 76 -5.78 -2.46 9.75
C GLY A 76 -4.63 -2.56 8.75
N ALA A 77 -3.86 -3.63 8.80
CA ALA A 77 -2.78 -3.89 7.86
C ALA A 77 -2.93 -5.28 7.25
N ARG A 78 -2.66 -5.40 5.94
CA ARG A 78 -2.63 -6.67 5.20
C ARG A 78 -1.43 -6.71 4.26
N CYS A 79 -0.66 -7.79 4.33
CA CYS A 79 0.42 -8.06 3.40
C CYS A 79 -0.16 -8.43 2.03
N VAL A 80 -0.03 -7.50 1.08
CA VAL A 80 -0.53 -7.64 -0.29
C VAL A 80 0.52 -8.25 -1.22
N ASN A 81 1.81 -8.06 -0.91
CA ASN A 81 2.92 -8.62 -1.65
C ASN A 81 4.08 -9.05 -0.72
N SER A 82 4.83 -10.08 -1.10
CA SER A 82 5.98 -10.55 -0.30
C SER A 82 6.98 -11.35 -1.14
N SER A 83 8.27 -11.21 -0.81
CA SER A 83 9.33 -12.06 -1.33
C SER A 83 9.29 -13.48 -0.78
N ASP A 84 8.58 -13.72 0.33
CA ASP A 84 8.30 -15.05 0.90
C ASP A 84 6.79 -15.34 0.80
N PRO A 85 6.35 -16.24 -0.11
CA PRO A 85 4.92 -16.50 -0.33
C PRO A 85 4.15 -16.92 0.93
N ARG A 86 4.82 -17.49 1.94
CA ARG A 86 4.18 -17.93 3.19
C ARG A 86 3.69 -16.76 4.04
N LEU A 87 4.25 -15.58 3.84
CA LEU A 87 3.91 -14.35 4.56
C LEU A 87 2.82 -13.53 3.86
N LYS A 88 2.47 -13.87 2.61
CA LYS A 88 1.38 -13.21 1.88
C LYS A 88 0.05 -13.38 2.63
N GLY A 89 -0.74 -12.31 2.68
CA GLY A 89 -2.02 -12.30 3.39
C GLY A 89 -1.91 -12.23 4.91
N LEU A 90 -0.70 -12.09 5.49
CA LEU A 90 -0.55 -11.68 6.90
C LEU A 90 -1.39 -10.43 7.17
N GLN A 91 -2.20 -10.47 8.21
CA GLN A 91 -3.07 -9.34 8.53
C GLN A 91 -3.22 -9.15 10.03
N GLY A 92 -3.49 -7.92 10.44
CA GLY A 92 -3.66 -7.53 11.83
C GLY A 92 -4.29 -6.15 11.94
N LYS A 93 -4.56 -5.72 13.17
CA LYS A 93 -5.04 -4.37 13.47
C LYS A 93 -4.07 -3.70 14.42
N PHE A 94 -3.70 -2.46 14.11
CA PHE A 94 -2.86 -1.66 14.99
C PHE A 94 -3.62 -1.25 16.25
N GLN A 95 -2.93 -1.32 17.38
CA GLN A 95 -3.38 -0.85 18.67
C GLN A 95 -2.46 0.30 19.11
N PRO A 96 -2.98 1.52 19.30
CA PRO A 96 -2.15 2.62 19.72
C PRO A 96 -1.67 2.40 21.15
N ILE A 97 -0.37 2.59 21.37
CA ILE A 97 0.23 2.65 22.70
C ILE A 97 0.48 4.11 23.11
N GLY A 98 0.68 4.99 22.13
CA GLY A 98 0.92 6.42 22.31
C GLY A 98 2.27 6.85 21.76
N ASN A 99 2.47 8.16 21.58
CA ASN A 99 3.72 8.75 21.05
C ASN A 99 4.18 8.11 19.73
N GLY A 100 3.23 7.80 18.84
CA GLY A 100 3.49 7.16 17.55
C GLY A 100 3.95 5.71 17.62
N VAL A 101 3.77 5.05 18.77
CA VAL A 101 4.01 3.61 18.93
C VAL A 101 2.69 2.86 18.80
N PHE A 102 2.71 1.81 17.98
CA PHE A 102 1.58 0.92 17.77
C PHE A 102 2.00 -0.54 17.95
N LEU A 103 1.17 -1.33 18.62
CA LEU A 103 1.29 -2.79 18.65
C LEU A 103 0.41 -3.39 17.54
N ILE A 104 0.91 -4.41 16.87
CA ILE A 104 0.12 -5.23 15.97
C ILE A 104 0.46 -6.71 16.16
N VAL A 105 -0.56 -7.55 16.11
CA VAL A 105 -0.42 -9.00 16.00
C VAL A 105 -0.85 -9.38 14.59
N PHE A 106 0.13 -9.80 13.78
CA PHE A 106 -0.10 -10.31 12.44
C PHE A 106 -0.37 -11.80 12.48
N GLN A 107 -1.35 -12.24 11.68
CA GLN A 107 -1.71 -13.64 11.56
C GLN A 107 -2.12 -14.00 10.12
N ASN A 108 -1.75 -15.21 9.71
CA ASN A 108 -2.31 -15.95 8.58
C ASN A 108 -2.26 -17.45 8.92
N PRO A 109 -2.73 -18.37 8.05
CA PRO A 109 -2.70 -19.81 8.36
C PRO A 109 -1.30 -20.41 8.62
N ASN A 110 -0.22 -19.74 8.20
CA ASN A 110 1.14 -20.27 8.26
C ASN A 110 2.01 -19.61 9.34
N HIS A 111 1.60 -18.46 9.86
CA HIS A 111 2.48 -17.60 10.63
C HIS A 111 1.70 -16.67 11.57
N THR A 112 2.29 -16.40 12.73
CA THR A 112 1.80 -15.43 13.70
C THR A 112 3.00 -14.69 14.28
N ALA A 113 2.94 -13.37 14.32
CA ALA A 113 4.01 -12.52 14.84
C ALA A 113 3.42 -11.27 15.51
N SER A 114 4.02 -10.87 16.62
CA SER A 114 3.65 -9.63 17.33
C SER A 114 4.78 -8.62 17.18
N GLN A 115 4.44 -7.37 16.89
CA GLN A 115 5.43 -6.33 16.61
C GLN A 115 4.99 -4.96 17.12
N PHE A 116 5.95 -4.18 17.62
CA PHE A 116 5.81 -2.74 17.77
C PHE A 116 6.27 -2.01 16.51
N TRP A 117 5.49 -1.03 16.09
CA TRP A 117 5.83 -0.09 15.03
C TRP A 117 5.99 1.29 15.65
N VAL A 118 7.21 1.83 15.59
CA VAL A 118 7.58 3.13 16.15
C VAL A 118 7.75 4.12 15.01
N PHE A 119 6.74 4.95 14.80
CA PHE A 119 6.72 5.91 13.69
C PHE A 119 7.62 7.11 13.92
N ARG A 120 8.18 7.62 12.82
CA ARG A 120 8.97 8.85 12.76
C ARG A 120 8.21 9.93 12.00
N ASN A 121 8.68 11.17 12.10
CA ASN A 121 8.04 12.32 11.47
C ASN A 121 8.04 12.25 9.93
N ASP A 122 8.89 11.42 9.32
CA ASP A 122 8.91 11.18 7.87
C ASP A 122 7.92 10.11 7.41
N GLY A 123 7.12 9.55 8.33
CA GLY A 123 6.16 8.48 8.06
C GLY A 123 6.77 7.07 8.04
N SER A 124 8.10 6.93 8.10
CA SER A 124 8.74 5.63 8.30
C SER A 124 8.50 5.09 9.70
N ALA A 125 8.64 3.78 9.89
CA ALA A 125 8.62 3.16 11.20
C ALA A 125 9.83 2.26 11.44
N ALA A 126 10.37 2.28 12.66
CA ALA A 126 11.17 1.17 13.16
C ALA A 126 10.23 0.06 13.61
N ILE A 127 10.55 -1.19 13.26
CA ILE A 127 9.78 -2.35 13.67
C ILE A 127 10.60 -3.13 14.70
N LYS A 128 9.93 -3.55 15.78
CA LYS A 128 10.48 -4.39 16.84
C LYS A 128 9.60 -5.60 17.06
N GLU A 129 10.14 -6.80 16.90
CA GLU A 129 9.42 -8.03 17.22
C GLU A 129 9.16 -8.15 18.73
N VAL A 130 8.13 -8.88 19.11
CA VAL A 130 7.80 -9.23 20.49
C VAL A 130 7.78 -10.76 20.63
N PRO A 131 8.71 -11.36 21.39
CA PRO A 131 9.86 -10.73 22.06
C PRO A 131 10.91 -10.20 21.06
N ASP A 132 11.67 -9.17 21.47
CA ASP A 132 12.77 -8.63 20.64
C ASP A 132 13.92 -9.64 20.59
N ARG A 133 14.34 -10.02 19.37
CA ARG A 133 15.46 -10.94 19.15
C ARG A 133 16.68 -10.21 18.53
N GLY A 134 16.65 -8.88 18.48
CA GLY A 134 17.77 -8.03 18.08
C GLY A 134 17.83 -7.70 16.59
N GLU A 135 16.85 -8.12 15.78
CA GLU A 135 16.83 -7.79 14.36
C GLU A 135 16.50 -6.31 14.11
N GLN A 136 16.99 -5.81 12.98
CA GLN A 136 16.69 -4.45 12.53
C GLN A 136 15.68 -4.52 11.40
N GLN A 137 14.48 -4.03 11.68
CA GLN A 137 13.37 -4.07 10.75
C GLN A 137 12.81 -2.65 10.60
N ASN A 138 12.37 -2.31 9.40
CA ASN A 138 11.83 -0.99 9.10
C ASN A 138 10.66 -1.07 8.13
N ALA A 139 9.73 -0.12 8.26
CA ALA A 139 8.71 0.16 7.28
C ALA A 139 8.97 1.53 6.66
N ILE A 140 8.82 1.64 5.35
CA ILE A 140 8.86 2.92 4.63
C ILE A 140 7.58 3.08 3.82
N PRO A 141 6.96 4.26 3.80
CA PRO A 141 5.80 4.50 2.95
C PRO A 141 6.21 4.47 1.47
N VAL A 142 5.41 3.81 0.65
CA VAL A 142 5.59 3.68 -0.80
C VAL A 142 4.26 3.93 -1.51
N THR A 143 4.30 4.15 -2.83
CA THR A 143 3.12 4.55 -3.61
C THR A 143 2.24 3.39 -4.08
N ASP A 144 2.77 2.16 -4.10
CA ASP A 144 2.11 0.98 -4.65
C ASP A 144 2.52 -0.31 -3.90
N ASP A 145 2.13 -1.46 -4.43
CA ASP A 145 2.38 -2.78 -3.86
C ASP A 145 3.74 -3.40 -4.23
N SER A 146 4.65 -2.62 -4.81
CA SER A 146 5.98 -3.07 -5.22
C SER A 146 6.84 -3.52 -4.05
N LEU A 147 7.78 -4.42 -4.36
CA LEU A 147 8.86 -4.85 -3.47
C LEU A 147 10.21 -4.20 -3.83
N GLU A 148 10.23 -3.29 -4.81
CA GLU A 148 11.44 -2.55 -5.14
C GLU A 148 11.74 -1.50 -4.08
N LEU A 149 12.98 -1.52 -3.56
CA LEU A 149 13.43 -0.49 -2.63
C LEU A 149 13.47 0.87 -3.34
N PRO A 150 12.95 1.95 -2.72
CA PRO A 150 13.09 3.29 -3.27
C PRO A 150 14.56 3.62 -3.49
N LYS A 151 14.89 4.07 -4.71
CA LYS A 151 16.25 4.52 -5.03
C LYS A 151 16.57 5.70 -4.13
N ARG A 152 17.67 5.61 -3.38
CA ARG A 152 18.17 6.77 -2.62
C ARG A 152 18.54 7.85 -3.62
N THR A 153 17.80 8.96 -3.61
CA THR A 153 18.22 10.16 -4.31
C THR A 153 19.43 10.72 -3.54
N PRO A 154 20.59 10.91 -4.19
CA PRO A 154 21.78 11.44 -3.54
C PRO A 154 21.58 12.88 -3.01
#